data_AF-A0AAN7IZI6-F1
#
_entry.id   AF-A0AAN7IZI6-F1
#
_cell.length_a   1.000
_cell.length_b   1.000
_cell.length_c   1.000
_cell.angle_alpha   90.00
_cell.angle_beta   90.00
_cell.angle_gamma   90.00
#
_symmetry.space_group_name_H-M   'P 1'
#
loop_
_entity.id
_entity.type
_entity.pdbx_description
1 polymer ?
#
loop_
_entity_poly.entity_id
_entity_poly.type
_entity_poly.pdbx_seq_one_letter_code
_entity_poly.pdbx_strand_id
1 'polypeptide(L)'
;MTTNVSECFNGVLKGARSLPITAMVKYTWFKLNSYFDDRRNKSIAQLNSRQKWTKYALDIFMRNKAKAEHHRVTRLSAQQQSYQVDTPHNPGICIRYRHDAEQYIDPCYSVDALFRSYAPIFPALKDRLSWSDPEETRRVLPNPRLIRAKGRPVSTRIRNEMDEGGNRPRTTPWKEGGRKVQCGLCDQEGHNRRTCPKRNEVPTSGGVAD
;
A
#
# COMPACT_ATOMS: atom_id res chain seq x y z
N MET A 1 -14.36 7.12 -6.44
CA MET A 1 -13.68 6.56 -5.26
C MET A 1 -12.87 5.35 -5.72
N THR A 2 -11.65 5.57 -6.18
CA THR A 2 -10.80 4.54 -6.79
C THR A 2 -9.37 4.74 -6.31
N THR A 3 -9.15 4.57 -5.01
CA THR A 3 -7.80 4.42 -4.46
C THR A 3 -7.72 3.06 -3.79
N ASN A 4 -7.56 2.09 -4.70
CA ASN A 4 -6.49 1.13 -4.57
C ASN A 4 -6.63 0.09 -3.46
N VAL A 5 -7.54 -0.85 -3.67
CA VAL A 5 -7.60 -2.12 -2.94
C VAL A 5 -6.19 -2.78 -2.91
N SER A 6 -5.43 -2.74 -4.00
CA SER A 6 -4.05 -3.26 -4.04
C SER A 6 -3.05 -2.51 -3.15
N GLU A 7 -3.18 -1.20 -2.90
CA GLU A 7 -2.37 -0.43 -1.95
C GLU A 7 -2.72 -0.80 -0.51
N CYS A 8 -4.02 -0.95 -0.23
CA CYS A 8 -4.49 -1.41 1.08
C CYS A 8 -3.96 -2.82 1.38
N PHE A 9 -4.09 -3.75 0.42
CA PHE A 9 -3.50 -5.09 0.53
C PHE A 9 -1.97 -5.04 0.65
N ASN A 10 -1.29 -4.20 -0.13
CA ASN A 10 0.16 -4.04 -0.03
C ASN A 10 0.62 -3.50 1.33
N GLY A 11 -0.13 -2.59 1.94
CA GLY A 11 0.12 -2.09 3.29
C GLY A 11 -0.07 -3.17 4.35
N VAL A 12 -1.14 -3.97 4.24
CA VAL A 12 -1.40 -5.10 5.14
C VAL A 12 -0.30 -6.15 5.03
N LEU A 13 0.15 -6.46 3.81
CA LEU A 13 1.11 -7.51 3.50
C LEU A 13 2.58 -7.10 3.60
N LYS A 14 2.90 -5.81 3.84
CA LYS A 14 4.28 -5.32 3.86
C LYS A 14 5.18 -6.10 4.84
N GLY A 15 4.65 -6.49 6.00
CA GLY A 15 5.35 -7.31 7.00
C GLY A 15 5.35 -8.82 6.73
N ALA A 16 4.57 -9.29 5.75
CA ALA A 16 4.43 -10.71 5.42
C ALA A 16 5.26 -11.14 4.20
N ARG A 17 5.90 -10.20 3.50
CA ARG A 17 6.60 -10.43 2.21
C ARG A 17 7.78 -11.40 2.31
N SER A 18 8.39 -11.53 3.48
CA SER A 18 9.52 -12.42 3.75
C SER A 18 9.12 -13.68 4.52
N LEU A 19 7.82 -13.90 4.76
CA LEU A 19 7.34 -15.04 5.52
C LEU A 19 7.12 -16.27 4.61
N PRO A 20 7.34 -17.49 5.13
CA PRO A 20 6.84 -18.70 4.48
C PRO A 20 5.35 -18.59 4.19
N ILE A 21 4.87 -19.23 3.11
CA ILE A 21 3.46 -19.14 2.65
C ILE A 21 2.48 -19.43 3.79
N THR A 22 2.75 -20.46 4.59
CA THR A 22 1.93 -20.84 5.76
C THR A 22 1.89 -19.74 6.83
N ALA A 23 3.01 -19.09 7.11
CA ALA A 23 3.10 -17.98 8.05
C ALA A 23 2.43 -16.71 7.50
N MET A 24 2.53 -16.45 6.19
CA MET A 24 1.82 -15.35 5.53
C MET A 24 0.30 -15.52 5.65
N VAL A 25 -0.24 -16.72 5.35
CA VAL A 25 -1.67 -17.01 5.47
C VAL A 25 -2.15 -16.84 6.92
N LYS A 26 -1.41 -17.41 7.89
CA LYS A 26 -1.71 -17.21 9.32
C LYS A 26 -1.70 -15.74 9.71
N TYR A 27 -0.68 -14.99 9.30
CA TYR A 27 -0.57 -13.55 9.57
C TYR A 27 -1.76 -12.78 9.02
N THR A 28 -2.14 -13.02 7.76
CA THR A 28 -3.31 -12.36 7.15
C THR A 28 -4.59 -12.67 7.90
N TRP A 29 -4.79 -13.92 8.32
CA TRP A 29 -5.96 -14.33 9.09
C TRP A 29 -6.06 -13.59 10.42
N PHE A 30 -5.01 -13.63 11.24
CA PHE A 30 -5.01 -12.98 12.56
C PHE A 30 -5.16 -11.46 12.45
N LYS A 31 -4.51 -10.85 11.46
CA LYS A 31 -4.58 -9.40 11.25
C LYS A 31 -5.97 -8.96 10.81
N LEU A 32 -6.63 -9.71 9.92
CA LEU A 32 -8.01 -9.46 9.52
C LEU A 32 -8.95 -9.62 10.71
N ASN A 33 -8.81 -10.70 11.48
CA ASN A 33 -9.67 -10.94 12.65
C ASN A 33 -9.54 -9.82 13.70
N SER A 34 -8.30 -9.43 14.04
CA SER A 34 -8.04 -8.32 14.96
C SER A 34 -8.59 -6.99 14.44
N TYR A 35 -8.49 -6.73 13.13
CA TYR A 35 -9.04 -5.53 12.52
C TYR A 35 -10.57 -5.49 12.59
N PHE A 36 -11.25 -6.61 12.31
CA PHE A 36 -12.70 -6.70 12.43
C PHE A 36 -13.16 -6.53 13.87
N ASP A 37 -12.45 -7.12 14.82
CA ASP A 37 -12.76 -7.01 16.25
C ASP A 37 -12.62 -5.55 16.74
N ASP A 38 -11.51 -4.89 16.42
CA ASP A 38 -11.30 -3.46 16.74
C ASP A 38 -12.41 -2.57 16.15
N ARG A 39 -12.77 -2.78 14.88
CA ARG A 39 -13.84 -2.03 14.22
C ARG A 39 -15.20 -2.27 14.86
N ARG A 40 -15.51 -3.52 15.21
CA ARG A 40 -16.74 -3.89 15.91
C ARG A 40 -16.80 -3.22 17.28
N ASN A 41 -15.76 -3.33 18.09
CA ASN A 41 -15.69 -2.75 19.42
C ASN A 41 -15.88 -1.22 19.38
N LYS A 42 -15.24 -0.54 18.41
CA LYS A 42 -15.45 0.90 18.17
C LYS A 42 -16.90 1.22 17.78
N SER A 43 -17.52 0.42 16.91
CA SER A 43 -18.92 0.64 16.52
C SER A 43 -19.89 0.39 17.69
N ILE A 44 -19.64 -0.61 18.54
CA ILE A 44 -20.42 -0.86 19.75
C ILE A 44 -20.31 0.32 20.72
N ALA A 45 -19.11 0.86 20.93
CA ALA A 45 -18.93 2.03 21.78
C ALA A 45 -19.74 3.24 21.26
N GLN A 46 -19.78 3.44 19.94
CA GLN A 46 -20.59 4.50 19.33
C GLN A 46 -22.10 4.24 19.49
N LEU A 47 -22.56 3.00 19.31
CA LEU A 47 -23.96 2.62 19.55
C LEU A 47 -24.37 2.86 21.01
N ASN A 48 -23.51 2.49 21.97
CA ASN A 48 -23.75 2.72 23.39
C ASN A 48 -23.82 4.21 23.74
N SER A 49 -23.05 5.05 23.05
CA SER A 49 -23.16 6.52 23.17
C SER A 49 -24.38 7.12 22.45
N ARG A 50 -25.27 6.29 21.89
CA ARG A 50 -26.44 6.67 21.09
C ARG A 50 -26.11 7.59 19.91
N GLN A 51 -24.90 7.48 19.36
CA GLN A 51 -24.51 8.21 18.16
C GLN A 51 -25.21 7.59 16.94
N LYS A 52 -25.95 8.42 16.20
CA LYS A 52 -26.67 8.01 14.98
C LYS A 52 -25.72 7.82 13.80
N TRP A 53 -24.77 8.74 13.65
CA TRP A 53 -23.86 8.83 12.51
C TRP A 53 -22.43 8.49 12.93
N THR A 54 -21.70 7.84 12.01
CA THR A 54 -20.27 7.56 12.24
C THR A 54 -19.48 8.86 12.40
N LYS A 55 -18.39 8.80 13.19
CA LYS A 55 -17.47 9.93 13.36
C LYS A 55 -17.03 10.55 12.03
N TYR A 56 -16.73 9.70 11.03
CA TYR A 56 -16.35 10.16 9.70
C TYR A 56 -17.40 11.06 9.04
N ALA A 57 -18.67 10.63 9.06
CA ALA A 57 -19.76 11.42 8.50
C ALA A 57 -20.02 12.69 9.30
N LEU A 58 -19.96 12.61 10.64
CA LEU A 58 -20.08 13.79 11.51
C LEU A 58 -18.96 14.81 11.25
N ASP A 59 -17.71 14.38 11.08
CA ASP A 59 -16.58 15.27 10.80
C ASP A 59 -16.75 16.00 9.45
N ILE A 60 -17.33 15.34 8.45
CA ILE A 60 -17.69 15.99 7.18
C ILE A 60 -18.85 16.96 7.37
N PHE A 61 -19.90 16.51 8.05
CA PHE A 61 -21.10 17.31 8.31
C PHE A 61 -20.76 18.59 9.08
N MET A 62 -19.99 18.49 10.17
CA MET A 62 -19.58 19.63 10.99
C MET A 62 -18.69 20.60 10.21
N ARG A 63 -17.79 20.11 9.35
CA ARG A 63 -17.01 20.98 8.44
C ARG A 63 -17.91 21.72 7.46
N ASN A 64 -18.92 21.06 6.90
CA ASN A 64 -19.87 21.70 5.99
C ASN A 64 -20.75 22.71 6.72
N LYS A 65 -21.18 22.40 7.95
CA LYS A 65 -21.92 23.32 8.82
C LYS A 65 -21.12 24.58 9.14
N ALA A 66 -19.85 24.44 9.54
CA ALA A 66 -18.96 25.57 9.81
C ALA A 66 -18.74 26.46 8.56
N LYS A 67 -18.68 25.87 7.36
CA LYS A 67 -18.65 26.64 6.10
C LYS A 67 -19.95 27.40 5.88
N ALA A 68 -21.09 26.76 6.14
CA ALA A 68 -22.41 27.35 5.97
C ALA A 68 -22.69 28.52 6.94
N GLU A 69 -22.05 28.57 8.11
CA GLU A 69 -22.15 29.71 9.05
C GLU A 69 -21.70 31.04 8.43
N HIS A 70 -20.80 31.00 7.44
CA HIS A 70 -20.30 32.18 6.74
C HIS A 70 -21.16 32.56 5.53
N HIS A 71 -22.25 31.82 5.26
CA HIS A 71 -23.16 32.10 4.16
C HIS A 71 -24.34 32.94 4.65
N ARG A 72 -24.72 33.97 3.90
CA ARG A 72 -25.91 34.77 4.19
C ARG A 72 -27.09 34.26 3.36
N VAL A 73 -28.21 33.96 4.01
CA VAL A 73 -29.42 33.49 3.33
C VAL A 73 -30.50 34.57 3.40
N THR A 74 -30.91 35.09 2.24
CA THR A 74 -31.98 36.09 2.11
C THR A 74 -33.21 35.43 1.47
N ARG A 75 -34.37 35.50 2.12
CA ARG A 75 -35.62 34.97 1.55
C ARG A 75 -36.12 35.91 0.44
N LEU A 76 -36.31 35.38 -0.76
CA LEU A 76 -36.80 36.15 -1.92
C LEU A 76 -38.31 36.03 -2.11
N SER A 77 -38.89 34.83 -2.01
CA SER A 77 -40.34 34.62 -2.11
C SER A 77 -40.84 33.58 -1.12
N ALA A 78 -41.87 33.97 -0.37
CA ALA A 78 -42.51 33.10 0.61
C ALA A 78 -43.34 31.99 -0.02
N GLN A 79 -44.06 32.31 -1.09
CA GLN A 79 -44.94 31.38 -1.81
C GLN A 79 -44.17 30.33 -2.61
N GLN A 80 -43.01 30.73 -3.17
CA GLN A 80 -42.18 29.84 -3.99
C GLN A 80 -41.05 29.14 -3.21
N GLN A 81 -40.94 29.39 -1.90
CA GLN A 81 -39.84 28.91 -1.05
C GLN A 81 -38.45 29.19 -1.66
N SER A 82 -38.24 30.39 -2.22
CA SER A 82 -36.98 30.78 -2.84
C SER A 82 -36.12 31.61 -1.87
N TYR A 83 -34.83 31.28 -1.86
CA TYR A 83 -33.83 31.90 -1.01
C TYR A 83 -32.59 32.23 -1.83
N GLN A 84 -32.01 33.41 -1.65
CA GLN A 84 -30.69 33.76 -2.14
C GLN A 84 -29.66 33.40 -1.08
N VAL A 85 -28.59 32.71 -1.48
CA VAL A 85 -27.45 32.37 -0.64
C VAL A 85 -26.24 33.10 -1.18
N ASP A 86 -25.71 34.01 -0.36
CA ASP A 86 -24.47 34.72 -0.63
C ASP A 86 -23.34 33.99 0.11
N THR A 87 -22.36 33.51 -0.64
CA THR A 87 -21.16 32.90 -0.08
C THR A 87 -19.97 33.85 -0.23
N PRO A 88 -18.94 33.79 0.65
CA PRO A 88 -17.80 34.71 0.58
C PRO A 88 -17.04 34.69 -0.76
N HIS A 89 -17.15 33.59 -1.52
CA HIS A 89 -16.45 33.39 -2.79
C HIS A 89 -17.39 33.45 -4.02
N ASN A 90 -18.71 33.54 -3.81
CA ASN A 90 -19.69 33.65 -4.89
C ASN A 90 -21.01 34.26 -4.38
N PRO A 91 -21.31 35.55 -4.68
CA PRO A 91 -22.57 36.18 -4.30
C PRO A 91 -23.72 35.78 -5.26
N GLY A 92 -24.92 35.56 -4.72
CA GLY A 92 -26.16 35.52 -5.53
C GLY A 92 -26.69 34.16 -6.01
N ILE A 93 -26.43 33.03 -5.33
CA ILE A 93 -27.04 31.75 -5.73
C ILE A 93 -28.47 31.67 -5.16
N CYS A 94 -29.49 31.64 -6.02
CA CYS A 94 -30.86 31.36 -5.58
C CYS A 94 -31.08 29.84 -5.44
N ILE A 95 -31.36 29.36 -4.23
CA ILE A 95 -31.67 27.97 -3.91
C ILE A 95 -33.12 27.91 -3.39
N ARG A 96 -33.91 26.95 -3.89
CA ARG A 96 -35.18 26.57 -3.27
C ARG A 96 -34.91 25.54 -2.18
N TYR A 97 -35.82 25.33 -1.23
CA TYR A 97 -35.86 24.26 -0.21
C TYR A 97 -35.64 24.66 1.25
N ARG A 98 -36.40 23.96 2.11
CA ARG A 98 -36.32 23.99 3.57
C ARG A 98 -36.18 22.55 4.04
N HIS A 99 -34.95 22.13 4.27
CA HIS A 99 -34.61 20.73 4.44
C HIS A 99 -33.69 20.58 5.66
N ASP A 100 -33.89 19.51 6.42
CA ASP A 100 -32.91 19.08 7.42
C ASP A 100 -31.63 18.70 6.67
N ALA A 101 -30.47 19.05 7.20
CA ALA A 101 -29.20 18.71 6.59
C ALA A 101 -28.83 17.24 6.84
N GLU A 102 -29.34 16.64 7.93
CA GLU A 102 -29.03 15.25 8.29
C GLU A 102 -29.64 14.22 7.33
N GLN A 103 -30.79 14.50 6.70
CA GLN A 103 -31.43 13.59 5.73
C GLN A 103 -30.60 13.39 4.45
N TYR A 104 -29.60 14.24 4.20
CA TYR A 104 -28.67 14.06 3.09
C TYR A 104 -27.48 13.16 3.44
N ILE A 105 -27.34 12.78 4.72
CA ILE A 105 -26.34 11.79 5.12
C ILE A 105 -26.90 10.41 4.75
N ASP A 106 -26.23 9.73 3.83
CA ASP A 106 -26.64 8.40 3.38
C ASP A 106 -26.66 7.41 4.56
N PRO A 107 -27.70 6.56 4.70
CA PRO A 107 -27.80 5.55 5.75
C PRO A 107 -26.59 4.60 5.85
N CYS A 108 -25.81 4.41 4.78
CA CYS A 108 -24.57 3.62 4.82
C CYS A 108 -23.52 4.18 5.79
N TYR A 109 -23.61 5.48 6.14
CA TYR A 109 -22.75 6.13 7.12
C TYR A 109 -23.29 6.09 8.54
N SER A 110 -24.42 5.43 8.78
CA SER A 110 -24.94 5.20 10.13
C SER A 110 -24.01 4.29 10.94
N VAL A 111 -24.00 4.46 12.26
CA VAL A 111 -23.23 3.58 13.14
C VAL A 111 -23.76 2.14 13.06
N ASP A 112 -25.06 1.95 12.88
CA ASP A 112 -25.69 0.63 12.69
C ASP A 112 -25.19 -0.07 11.43
N ALA A 113 -25.15 0.63 10.28
CA ALA A 113 -24.59 0.08 9.05
C ALA A 113 -23.11 -0.29 9.20
N LEU A 114 -22.34 0.53 9.92
CA LEU A 114 -20.94 0.23 10.24
C LEU A 114 -20.83 -1.04 11.09
N PHE A 115 -21.62 -1.17 12.15
CA PHE A 115 -21.64 -2.36 13.00
C PHE A 115 -21.98 -3.61 12.18
N ARG A 116 -23.05 -3.59 11.38
CA ARG A 116 -23.46 -4.73 10.54
C ARG A 116 -22.38 -5.20 9.58
N SER A 117 -21.59 -4.26 9.04
CA SER A 117 -20.49 -4.56 8.12
C SER A 117 -19.37 -5.38 8.78
N TYR A 118 -19.17 -5.21 10.10
CA TYR A 118 -18.12 -5.89 10.89
C TYR A 118 -18.68 -6.88 11.93
N ALA A 119 -20.00 -7.08 11.96
CA ALA A 119 -20.68 -8.02 12.86
C ALA A 119 -20.24 -9.48 12.67
N PRO A 120 -20.00 -10.00 11.44
CA PRO A 120 -19.57 -11.38 11.25
C PRO A 120 -18.29 -11.72 12.01
N ILE A 121 -18.30 -12.86 12.70
CA ILE A 121 -17.17 -13.38 13.48
C ILE A 121 -16.46 -14.43 12.64
N PHE A 122 -15.14 -14.31 12.53
CA PHE A 122 -14.33 -15.35 11.90
C PHE A 122 -14.27 -16.57 12.83
N PRO A 123 -14.54 -17.80 12.33
CA PRO A 123 -14.42 -18.99 13.14
C PRO A 123 -12.97 -19.19 13.60
N ALA A 124 -12.75 -19.89 14.72
CA ALA A 124 -11.40 -20.23 15.12
C ALA A 124 -10.71 -21.07 14.01
N LEU A 125 -9.47 -20.72 13.68
CA LEU A 125 -8.68 -21.51 12.74
C LEU A 125 -8.43 -22.88 13.39
N LYS A 126 -9.00 -23.93 12.81
CA LYS A 126 -8.84 -25.29 13.35
C LYS A 126 -7.38 -25.74 13.23
N ASP A 127 -6.96 -26.66 14.09
CA ASP A 127 -5.62 -27.24 13.99
C ASP A 127 -5.43 -27.93 12.63
N ARG A 128 -4.20 -27.90 12.11
CA ARG A 128 -3.88 -28.48 10.80
C ARG A 128 -4.24 -29.96 10.72
N LEU A 129 -4.13 -30.71 11.82
CA LEU A 129 -4.45 -32.15 11.85
C LEU A 129 -5.95 -32.43 11.68
N SER A 130 -6.80 -31.43 11.88
CA SER A 130 -8.26 -31.55 11.71
C SER A 130 -8.74 -31.20 10.30
N TRP A 131 -7.83 -30.80 9.41
CA TRP A 131 -8.18 -30.42 8.04
C TRP A 131 -8.26 -31.69 7.20
N SER A 132 -9.37 -31.85 6.48
CA SER A 132 -9.51 -32.92 5.50
C SER A 132 -8.42 -32.81 4.44
N ASP A 133 -7.84 -33.94 4.06
CA ASP A 133 -6.97 -33.96 2.88
C ASP A 133 -7.79 -33.52 1.66
N PRO A 134 -7.25 -32.63 0.82
CA PRO A 134 -7.96 -32.20 -0.37
C PRO A 134 -8.21 -33.40 -1.28
N GLU A 135 -9.47 -33.65 -1.63
CA GLU A 135 -9.87 -34.75 -2.54
C GLU A 135 -9.12 -34.69 -3.88
N GLU A 136 -8.80 -33.48 -4.33
CA GLU A 136 -8.06 -33.24 -5.56
C GLU A 136 -6.65 -32.71 -5.23
N THR A 137 -5.65 -33.57 -5.30
CA THR A 137 -4.25 -33.13 -5.41
C THR A 137 -4.06 -32.59 -6.83
N ARG A 138 -4.42 -31.33 -7.05
CA ARG A 138 -4.16 -30.67 -8.34
C ARG A 138 -2.67 -30.68 -8.62
N ARG A 139 -2.25 -31.51 -9.58
CA ARG A 139 -0.92 -31.38 -10.17
C ARG A 139 -0.87 -30.03 -10.86
N VAL A 140 -0.10 -29.10 -10.30
CA VAL A 140 0.19 -27.83 -10.97
C VAL A 140 1.04 -28.15 -12.19
N LEU A 141 0.40 -28.23 -13.35
CA LEU A 141 1.09 -28.37 -14.63
C LEU A 141 1.53 -26.99 -15.10
N PRO A 142 2.84 -26.74 -15.30
CA PRO A 142 3.28 -25.50 -15.87
C PRO A 142 2.72 -25.39 -17.30
N ASN A 143 2.19 -24.22 -17.65
CA ASN A 143 1.68 -23.98 -19.00
C ASN A 143 2.82 -24.22 -20.02
N PRO A 144 2.70 -25.20 -20.94
CA PRO A 144 3.78 -25.57 -21.86
C PRO A 144 4.29 -24.40 -22.70
N ARG A 145 3.41 -23.44 -23.03
CA ARG A 145 3.76 -22.25 -23.82
C ARG A 145 4.56 -21.21 -23.04
N LEU A 146 4.59 -21.31 -21.71
CA LEU A 146 5.28 -20.39 -20.82
C LEU A 146 6.53 -21.01 -20.18
N ILE A 147 6.85 -22.27 -20.51
CA ILE A 147 8.07 -22.93 -20.07
C ILE A 147 9.26 -22.22 -20.72
N ARG A 148 10.14 -21.66 -19.89
CA ARG A 148 11.35 -20.97 -20.34
C ARG A 148 12.49 -21.95 -20.54
N ALA A 149 13.34 -21.71 -21.54
CA ALA A 149 14.58 -22.45 -21.71
C ALA A 149 15.50 -22.27 -20.48
N LYS A 150 16.38 -23.23 -20.26
CA LYS A 150 17.34 -23.23 -19.15
C LYS A 150 18.23 -21.98 -19.21
N GLY A 151 18.17 -21.14 -18.16
CA GLY A 151 18.99 -19.93 -18.06
C GLY A 151 18.32 -18.84 -17.23
N ARG A 152 19.12 -17.87 -16.76
CA ARG A 152 18.59 -16.69 -16.07
C ARG A 152 17.83 -15.83 -17.08
N PRO A 153 16.54 -15.51 -16.85
CA PRO A 153 15.83 -14.57 -17.71
C PRO A 153 16.58 -13.23 -17.74
N VAL A 154 16.75 -12.67 -18.93
CA VAL A 154 17.31 -11.33 -19.07
C VAL A 154 16.37 -10.36 -18.35
N SER A 155 16.90 -9.64 -17.38
CA SER A 155 16.14 -8.66 -16.61
C SER A 155 15.74 -7.52 -17.53
N THR A 156 14.44 -7.35 -17.77
CA THR A 156 13.87 -6.14 -18.40
C THR A 156 13.69 -5.00 -17.40
N ARG A 157 13.91 -5.27 -16.11
CA ARG A 157 13.78 -4.28 -15.04
C ARG A 157 14.86 -3.22 -15.19
N ILE A 158 14.42 -1.98 -15.40
CA ILE A 158 15.24 -0.77 -15.30
C ILE A 158 15.59 -0.58 -13.81
N ARG A 159 16.89 -0.50 -13.50
CA ARG A 159 17.37 -0.23 -12.13
C ARG A 159 17.07 1.23 -11.76
N ASN A 160 16.38 1.43 -10.64
CA ASN A 160 16.11 2.75 -10.08
C ASN A 160 16.75 2.89 -8.69
N GLU A 161 16.74 4.10 -8.13
CA GLU A 161 17.38 4.43 -6.83
C GLU A 161 16.86 3.58 -5.66
N MET A 162 15.64 3.03 -5.75
CA MET A 162 15.05 2.13 -4.75
C MET A 162 15.72 0.74 -4.68
N ASP A 163 16.51 0.36 -5.69
CA ASP A 163 17.25 -0.91 -5.78
C ASP A 163 18.71 -0.81 -5.29
N GLU A 164 19.19 0.41 -5.04
CA GLU A 164 20.46 0.64 -4.38
C GLU A 164 20.24 0.51 -2.87
N GLY A 165 20.34 -0.71 -2.34
CA GLY A 165 20.59 -0.88 -0.91
C GLY A 165 21.80 -0.02 -0.51
N GLY A 166 21.77 0.61 0.67
CA GLY A 166 22.65 1.70 1.11
C GLY A 166 24.17 1.50 1.09
N ASN A 167 24.69 0.50 0.38
CA ASN A 167 26.07 0.41 -0.06
C ASN A 167 26.19 0.76 -1.54
N ARG A 168 26.96 1.83 -1.78
CA ARG A 168 27.32 2.40 -3.09
C ARG A 168 27.65 1.31 -4.14
N PRO A 169 27.16 1.42 -5.39
CA PRO A 169 27.51 0.48 -6.44
C PRO A 169 29.01 0.50 -6.73
N ARG A 170 29.62 -0.68 -6.82
CA ARG A 170 31.06 -0.79 -7.09
C ARG A 170 31.47 -0.45 -8.51
N THR A 171 30.52 -0.38 -9.46
CA THR A 171 30.80 -0.08 -10.87
C THR A 171 29.49 0.23 -11.61
N THR A 172 29.20 1.51 -11.85
CA THR A 172 28.36 1.93 -12.99
C THR A 172 29.23 2.78 -13.91
N PRO A 173 29.24 2.55 -15.24
CA PRO A 173 30.11 3.29 -16.17
C PRO A 173 29.70 4.74 -16.44
N TRP A 174 28.56 5.21 -15.92
CA TRP A 174 27.97 6.49 -16.30
C TRP A 174 27.70 7.38 -15.07
N LYS A 175 28.78 7.87 -14.46
CA LYS A 175 28.86 9.18 -13.78
C LYS A 175 30.31 9.67 -13.91
N GLU A 176 30.51 10.84 -14.51
CA GLU A 176 31.79 11.55 -14.49
C GLU A 176 32.20 11.73 -13.02
N GLY A 177 33.30 11.08 -12.60
CA GLY A 177 33.82 11.15 -11.22
C GLY A 177 33.73 9.87 -10.37
N GLY A 178 33.29 8.73 -10.92
CA GLY A 178 33.34 7.44 -10.20
C GLY A 178 34.78 6.96 -9.90
N ARG A 179 34.98 6.23 -8.78
CA ARG A 179 36.28 5.57 -8.48
C ARG A 179 36.63 4.60 -9.61
N LYS A 180 37.74 4.88 -10.31
CA LYS A 180 38.26 4.04 -11.38
C LYS A 180 38.67 2.67 -10.79
N VAL A 181 38.35 1.60 -11.51
CA VAL A 181 38.71 0.24 -11.09
C VAL A 181 40.23 0.12 -11.10
N GLN A 182 40.82 -0.11 -9.92
CA GLN A 182 42.25 -0.40 -9.75
C GLN A 182 42.51 -1.91 -9.75
N CYS A 183 43.55 -2.31 -10.48
CA CYS A 183 43.93 -3.70 -10.61
C CYS A 183 44.72 -4.18 -9.38
N GLY A 184 44.17 -5.06 -8.54
CA GLY A 184 44.90 -5.66 -7.41
C GLY A 184 46.01 -6.66 -7.76
N LEU A 185 46.68 -6.50 -8.90
CA LEU A 185 47.92 -7.19 -9.30
C LEU A 185 49.03 -6.22 -9.68
N CYS A 186 48.69 -5.12 -10.37
CA CYS A 186 49.66 -4.12 -10.84
C CYS A 186 49.33 -2.69 -10.40
N ASP A 187 48.26 -2.54 -9.61
CA ASP A 187 47.71 -1.29 -9.05
C ASP A 187 47.38 -0.20 -10.07
N GLN A 188 47.38 -0.52 -11.36
CA GLN A 188 46.97 0.40 -12.42
C GLN A 188 45.45 0.51 -12.56
N GLU A 189 44.99 1.69 -12.93
CA GLU A 189 43.58 2.00 -13.17
C GLU A 189 43.10 1.53 -14.56
N GLY A 190 41.80 1.26 -14.69
CA GLY A 190 41.14 0.97 -15.97
C GLY A 190 40.92 -0.51 -16.27
N HIS A 191 41.43 -1.42 -15.43
CA HIS A 191 41.22 -2.85 -15.59
C HIS A 191 41.21 -3.59 -14.24
N ASN A 192 40.68 -4.81 -14.20
CA ASN A 192 40.64 -5.63 -12.99
C ASN A 192 41.70 -6.75 -13.03
N ARG A 193 41.93 -7.42 -11.89
CA ARG A 193 42.88 -8.54 -11.77
C ARG A 193 42.68 -9.67 -12.81
N ARG A 194 41.46 -9.88 -13.32
CA ARG A 194 41.19 -10.93 -14.32
C ARG A 194 41.61 -10.52 -15.74
N THR A 195 41.61 -9.22 -16.04
CA THR A 195 41.97 -8.67 -17.35
C THR A 195 43.33 -7.97 -17.32
N CYS A 196 44.16 -8.25 -16.31
CA CYS A 196 45.47 -7.63 -16.17
C CYS A 196 46.46 -8.15 -17.23
N PRO A 197 47.19 -7.28 -17.94
CA PRO A 197 48.22 -7.69 -18.91
C PRO A 197 49.30 -8.56 -18.27
N LYS A 198 49.68 -8.25 -17.03
CA LYS A 198 50.72 -8.96 -16.26
C LYS A 198 50.24 -10.26 -15.61
N ARG A 199 48.99 -10.68 -15.85
CA ARG A 199 48.38 -11.82 -15.16
C ARG A 199 49.10 -13.15 -15.42
N ASN A 200 49.74 -13.29 -16.58
CA ASN A 200 50.41 -14.53 -17.00
C ASN A 200 51.95 -14.39 -17.05
N GLU A 201 52.52 -13.30 -16.52
CA GLU A 201 53.97 -13.17 -16.41
C GLU A 201 54.46 -14.08 -15.28
N VAL A 202 55.32 -15.05 -15.61
CA VAL A 202 55.96 -15.94 -14.64
C VAL A 202 56.99 -15.11 -13.85
N PRO A 203 57.01 -15.15 -12.51
CA PRO A 203 58.02 -14.43 -11.75
C PRO A 203 59.39 -15.00 -12.08
N THR A 204 60.24 -14.20 -12.73
CA THR A 204 61.64 -14.56 -12.95
C THR A 204 62.42 -14.10 -11.73
N SER A 205 62.36 -14.87 -10.64
CA SER A 205 63.29 -14.72 -9.52
C SER A 205 64.43 -15.72 -9.70
N GLY A 206 65.44 -15.32 -10.47
CA GLY A 206 66.79 -15.86 -10.33
C GLY A 206 67.43 -15.24 -9.09
N GLY A 207 67.59 -16.04 -8.04
CA GLY A 207 68.36 -15.71 -6.85
C GLY A 207 69.38 -16.81 -6.63
N VAL A 208 70.65 -16.47 -6.90
CA VAL A 208 71.84 -17.29 -6.73
C VAL A 208 72.01 -17.65 -5.26
N ALA A 209 72.35 -18.91 -5.00
CA ALA A 209 72.77 -19.39 -3.69
C ALA A 209 74.19 -18.88 -3.38
N ASP A 210 74.36 -18.33 -2.19
CA ASP A 210 75.52 -18.50 -1.31
C ASP A 210 75.00 -18.54 0.14
#